data_AF-A0A934M6Y1-F1
#
_entry.id   AF-A0A934M6Y1-F1
#
_cell.length_a   1.000
_cell.length_b   1.000
_cell.length_c   1.000
_cell.angle_alpha   90.00
_cell.angle_beta   90.00
_cell.angle_gamma   90.00
#
_symmetry.space_group_name_H-M   'P 1'
#
loop_
_entity.id
_entity.type
_entity.pdbx_description
1 polymer ?
#
loop_
_entity_poly.entity_id
_entity_poly.type
_entity_poly.pdbx_seq_one_letter_code
_entity_poly.pdbx_strand_id
1 'polypeptide(L)' 'MFNEKKTLNLYTSIESYNNSEPDIVIEDAIIETQREGFLVIRDSNNYTHIINVNKFVAVVY' A
#
# COMPACT_ATOMS: atom_id res chain seq x y z
N MET A 1 2.55 -18.17 -9.80
CA MET A 1 1.86 -17.44 -8.73
C MET A 1 1.02 -16.37 -9.40
N PHE A 2 -0.29 -16.41 -9.22
CA PHE A 2 -1.14 -15.31 -9.70
C PHE A 2 -0.91 -14.14 -8.75
N ASN A 3 -0.33 -13.08 -9.29
CA ASN A 3 -0.16 -11.83 -8.59
C ASN A 3 -1.54 -11.17 -8.48
N GLU A 4 -2.24 -11.47 -7.38
CA GLU A 4 -3.55 -10.89 -7.08
C GLU A 4 -3.44 -9.36 -7.08
N LYS A 5 -4.32 -8.72 -7.84
CA LYS A 5 -4.45 -7.26 -7.86
C LYS A 5 -5.24 -6.82 -6.64
N LYS A 6 -4.75 -5.80 -5.95
CA LYS A 6 -5.34 -5.28 -4.71
C LYS A 6 -5.40 -3.76 -4.75
N THR A 7 -6.39 -3.20 -4.06
CA THR A 7 -6.41 -1.78 -3.73
C THR A 7 -5.68 -1.58 -2.41
N LEU A 8 -4.59 -0.82 -2.45
CA LEU A 8 -3.83 -0.44 -1.27
C LEU A 8 -4.31 0.90 -0.76
N ASN A 9 -4.77 0.92 0.48
CA ASN A 9 -5.17 2.10 1.22
C ASN A 9 -4.09 2.42 2.27
N LEU A 10 -3.43 3.57 2.15
CA LEU A 10 -2.35 3.98 3.04
C LEU A 10 -2.80 5.14 3.92
N TYR A 11 -2.54 5.02 5.22
CA TYR A 11 -2.95 5.96 6.24
C TYR A 11 -1.70 6.47 6.98
N THR A 12 -1.48 7.76 6.95
CA THR A 12 -0.38 8.48 7.60
C THR A 12 -0.76 8.96 9.00
N SER A 13 -2.05 8.98 9.34
CA SER A 13 -2.56 9.38 10.65
C SER A 13 -3.59 8.39 11.22
N ILE A 14 -3.73 8.39 12.54
CA ILE A 14 -4.75 7.58 13.24
C ILE A 14 -6.16 8.07 12.91
N GLU A 15 -6.33 9.38 12.69
CA GLU A 15 -7.62 9.98 12.32
C GLU A 15 -8.09 9.47 10.96
N SER A 16 -7.23 9.56 9.94
CA SER A 16 -7.48 9.03 8.59
C SER A 16 -7.90 7.56 8.64
N TYR A 17 -7.20 6.75 9.45
CA TYR A 17 -7.51 5.33 9.63
C TYR A 17 -8.87 5.09 10.29
N ASN A 18 -9.16 5.76 11.40
CA ASN A 18 -10.40 5.59 12.15
C ASN A 18 -11.64 6.04 11.36
N ASN A 19 -11.49 7.05 10.50
CA ASN A 19 -12.57 7.56 9.65
C ASN A 19 -12.69 6.80 8.31
N SER A 20 -11.82 5.81 8.04
CA SER A 20 -11.75 5.11 6.76
C SER A 20 -11.52 6.02 5.55
N GLU A 21 -10.74 7.10 5.75
CA GLU A 21 -10.37 8.08 4.73
C GLU A 21 -8.87 7.94 4.41
N PRO A 22 -8.48 7.10 3.43
CA PRO A 22 -7.07 6.88 3.12
C PRO A 22 -6.41 8.13 2.54
N ASP A 23 -5.17 8.40 2.95
CA ASP A 23 -4.39 9.55 2.44
C ASP A 23 -3.82 9.26 1.05
N ILE A 24 -3.52 7.98 0.76
CA ILE A 24 -3.08 7.52 -0.56
C ILE A 24 -3.82 6.24 -0.90
N VAL A 25 -4.35 6.17 -2.12
CA VAL A 25 -4.98 4.98 -2.70
C VAL A 25 -4.20 4.54 -3.93
N ILE A 26 -3.79 3.28 -3.96
CA ILE A 26 -3.14 2.66 -5.13
C ILE A 26 -4.02 1.51 -5.59
N GLU A 27 -4.72 1.70 -6.69
CA GLU A 27 -5.59 0.70 -7.30
C GLU A 27 -4.77 -0.31 -8.12
N ASP A 28 -5.31 -1.52 -8.25
CA ASP A 28 -4.79 -2.54 -9.16
C ASP A 28 -3.32 -2.92 -8.92
N ALA A 29 -2.83 -2.73 -7.70
CA ALA A 29 -1.45 -2.97 -7.34
C ALA A 29 -1.20 -4.44 -7.01
N ILE A 30 -0.03 -4.90 -7.44
CA ILE A 30 0.49 -6.23 -7.20
C ILE A 30 1.53 -6.14 -6.10
N ILE A 31 1.36 -6.90 -5.02
CA ILE A 31 2.38 -7.00 -3.97
C ILE A 31 3.45 -7.99 -4.42
N GLU A 32 4.68 -7.50 -4.59
CA GLU A 32 5.81 -8.32 -5.03
C GLU A 32 6.65 -8.83 -3.86
N THR A 33 6.79 -8.02 -2.81
CA THR A 33 7.58 -8.36 -1.63
C THR A 33 7.10 -7.55 -0.43
N GLN A 34 6.98 -8.21 0.71
CA GLN A 34 6.74 -7.58 2.01
C GLN A 34 7.86 -7.99 2.96
N ARG A 35 8.56 -7.00 3.53
CA ARG A 35 9.59 -7.21 4.55
C ARG A 35 9.40 -6.19 5.68
N GLU A 36 10.13 -6.40 6.77
CA GLU A 36 10.14 -5.45 7.88
C GLU A 36 10.55 -4.06 7.38
N GLY A 37 9.68 -3.07 7.61
CA GLY A 37 9.91 -1.67 7.25
C GLY A 37 9.65 -1.27 5.80
N PHE A 38 9.37 -2.20 4.88
CA PHE A 38 8.99 -1.83 3.50
C PHE A 38 8.09 -2.82 2.76
N LEU A 39 7.30 -2.27 1.84
CA LEU A 39 6.44 -2.98 0.90
C LEU A 39 6.85 -2.63 -0.54
N VAL A 40 7.09 -3.65 -1.37
CA VAL A 40 7.36 -3.49 -2.80
C VAL A 40 6.11 -3.88 -3.56
N ILE A 41 5.62 -2.95 -4.38
CA ILE A 41 4.46 -3.18 -5.24
C ILE A 41 4.78 -2.85 -6.69
N ARG A 42 3.99 -3.40 -7.61
CA ARG A 42 3.89 -2.94 -9.00
C ARG A 42 2.50 -2.35 -9.21
N ASP A 43 2.42 -1.13 -9.73
CA ASP A 43 1.15 -0.46 -10.02
C ASP A 43 0.57 -0.87 -11.38
N SER A 44 -0.61 -0.33 -11.71
CA SER A 44 -1.30 -0.56 -12.98
C SER A 44 -0.55 -0.05 -14.21
N ASN A 45 0.41 0.86 -14.03
CA ASN A 45 1.28 1.40 -15.09
C ASN A 45 2.60 0.60 -15.23
N ASN A 46 2.74 -0.53 -14.54
CA ASN A 46 3.95 -1.34 -14.43
C ASN A 46 5.15 -0.64 -13.75
N TYR A 47 4.93 0.46 -13.02
CA TYR A 47 5.98 1.06 -12.20
C TYR A 47 6.14 0.28 -10.89
N THR A 48 7.41 0.10 -10.48
CA THR A 48 7.76 -0.52 -9.21
C THR A 48 7.89 0.56 -8.14
N HIS A 49 7.15 0.42 -7.05
CA HIS A 49 7.20 1.33 -5.91
C HIS A 49 7.79 0.61 -4.70
N ILE A 50 8.67 1.30 -3.97
CA ILE A 50 9.20 0.84 -2.69
C ILE A 50 8.64 1.77 -1.61
N ILE A 51 7.70 1.26 -0.83
CA ILE A 51 6.95 2.01 0.17
C ILE A 51 7.58 1.72 1.54
N ASN A 52 8.14 2.74 2.19
CA ASN A 52 8.59 2.63 3.58
C ASN A 52 7.38 2.67 4.52
N VAL A 53 7.00 1.51 5.06
CA VAL A 53 5.79 1.38 5.89
C VAL A 53 5.92 2.05 7.26
N ASN A 54 7.15 2.34 7.72
CA ASN A 54 7.37 3.02 9.01
C ASN A 54 6.91 4.48 9.01
N LYS A 55 6.58 5.04 7.84
CA LYS A 55 6.01 6.39 7.70
C LYS A 55 4.47 6.40 7.77
N PHE A 56 3.85 5.23 7.87
CA PHE A 56 2.41 5.07 7.85
C PHE A 56 1.92 4.47 9.17
N VAL A 57 0.75 4.90 9.60
CA VAL A 57 0.01 4.28 10.71
C VAL A 57 -0.54 2.92 10.26
N ALA A 58 -1.06 2.83 9.03
CA ALA A 58 -1.58 1.59 8.48
C ALA A 58 -1.44 1.53 6.96
N VAL A 59 -1.31 0.31 6.44
CA VAL A 59 -1.41 -0.03 5.01
C VAL A 59 -2.35 -1.23 4.92
N VAL A 60 -3.47 -1.09 4.20
CA VAL A 60 -4.57 -2.08 4.16
C VAL A 60 -4.83 -2.52 2.70
N TYR A 61 -4.99 -3.84 2.49
CA TYR A 61 -5.18 -4.49 1.18
C TYR A 61 -5.72 -5.93 1.29
#